data_AF-A0A9P6ELF1-F1
#
_entry.id   AF-A0A9P6ELF1-F1
#
_cell.length_a   1.000
_cell.length_b   1.000
_cell.length_c   1.000
_cell.angle_alpha   90.00
_cell.angle_beta   90.00
_cell.angle_gamma   90.00
#
_symmetry.space_group_name_H-M   'P 1'
#
loop_
_entity.id
_entity.type
_entity.pdbx_description
1 polymer ?
#
loop_
_entity_poly.entity_id
_entity_poly.type
_entity_poly.pdbx_seq_one_letter_code
_entity_poly.pdbx_strand_id
1 'polypeptide(L)'
;MASLALTQTQALLPTLRSSLRTWLAPAFGSAVLGWPGISRTLPSLGSLLELFPSIVLAVPKKKTSHSRKAMRSANKGLKDKQNITNCAGCGGVKLAHHICPNCYSSITRQWKAKLREEGLPGLS
;
A
#
# COMPACT_ATOMS: atom_id res chain seq x y z
N MET A 1 5.57 -50.43 -17.59
CA MET A 1 4.32 -50.70 -16.85
C MET A 1 4.26 -49.76 -15.64
N ALA A 2 4.02 -48.47 -15.83
CA ALA A 2 3.83 -47.53 -14.73
C ALA A 2 2.79 -46.49 -15.19
N SER A 3 1.58 -46.62 -14.66
CA SER A 3 0.40 -45.83 -15.01
C SER A 3 0.40 -44.50 -14.27
N LEU A 4 0.37 -43.39 -15.02
CA LEU A 4 0.12 -42.06 -14.49
C LEU A 4 -1.39 -41.90 -14.25
N ALA A 5 -1.79 -41.83 -12.99
CA ALA A 5 -3.17 -41.51 -12.60
C ALA A 5 -3.37 -39.99 -12.66
N LEU A 6 -4.10 -39.52 -13.67
CA LEU A 6 -4.58 -38.15 -13.76
C LEU A 6 -5.81 -38.00 -12.86
N THR A 7 -5.64 -37.38 -11.69
CA THR A 7 -6.78 -36.96 -10.87
C THR A 7 -7.36 -35.66 -11.43
N GLN A 8 -8.56 -35.78 -11.99
CA GLN A 8 -9.38 -34.72 -12.55
C GLN A 8 -9.99 -33.90 -11.42
N THR A 9 -9.50 -32.68 -11.18
CA THR A 9 -10.12 -31.75 -10.24
C THR A 9 -11.19 -30.92 -10.95
N GLN A 10 -12.43 -31.07 -10.47
CA GLN A 10 -13.59 -30.33 -10.94
C GLN A 10 -13.45 -28.85 -10.60
N ALA A 11 -13.50 -27.99 -11.61
CA ALA A 11 -13.56 -26.54 -11.45
C ALA A 11 -15.00 -26.13 -11.12
N LEU A 12 -15.29 -25.92 -9.83
CA LEU A 12 -16.50 -25.24 -9.39
C LEU A 12 -16.25 -23.73 -9.48
N LEU A 13 -16.76 -23.11 -10.55
CA LEU A 13 -16.83 -21.65 -10.70
C LEU A 13 -17.94 -21.12 -9.79
N PRO A 14 -17.67 -20.27 -8.78
CA PRO A 14 -18.72 -19.55 -8.11
C PRO A 14 -19.22 -18.43 -9.02
N THR A 15 -20.49 -18.53 -9.41
CA THR A 15 -21.26 -17.46 -10.04
C THR A 15 -21.36 -16.27 -9.10
N LEU A 16 -20.46 -15.30 -9.24
CA LEU A 16 -20.55 -14.05 -8.51
C LEU A 16 -21.67 -13.20 -9.13
N ARG A 17 -22.86 -13.30 -8.56
CA ARG A 17 -23.99 -12.41 -8.84
C ARG A 17 -23.54 -10.96 -8.63
N SER A 18 -23.48 -10.21 -9.72
CA SER A 18 -23.31 -8.77 -9.72
C SER A 18 -24.53 -8.12 -9.05
N SER A 19 -24.43 -7.84 -7.76
CA SER A 19 -25.36 -6.94 -7.07
C SER A 19 -25.10 -5.53 -7.59
N LEU A 20 -25.86 -5.13 -8.62
CA LEU A 20 -26.03 -3.74 -9.01
C LEU A 20 -26.58 -2.98 -7.80
N ARG A 21 -25.69 -2.45 -6.98
CA ARG A 21 -26.03 -1.50 -5.94
C ARG A 21 -26.00 -0.13 -6.61
N THR A 22 -27.16 0.25 -7.13
CA THR A 22 -27.54 1.64 -7.43
C THR A 22 -27.36 2.46 -6.17
N TRP A 23 -26.16 3.02 -5.99
CA TRP A 23 -25.94 4.04 -4.99
C TRP A 23 -26.50 5.34 -5.53
N LEU A 24 -27.50 5.82 -4.79
CA LEU A 24 -28.19 7.07 -4.93
C LEU A 24 -27.22 8.20 -5.29
N ALA A 25 -27.64 9.01 -6.27
CA ALA A 25 -27.04 10.29 -6.56
C ALA A 25 -26.89 11.09 -5.24
N PRO A 26 -25.68 11.56 -4.88
CA PRO A 26 -25.61 12.62 -3.89
C PRO A 26 -26.28 13.83 -4.55
N ALA A 27 -27.32 14.33 -3.89
CA ALA A 27 -27.79 15.69 -4.14
C ALA A 27 -26.56 16.58 -4.06
N PHE A 28 -26.12 17.09 -5.21
CA PHE A 28 -25.17 18.18 -5.30
C PHE A 28 -25.84 19.40 -4.68
N GLY A 29 -25.81 19.46 -3.36
CA GLY A 29 -26.04 20.68 -2.62
C GLY A 29 -24.97 21.66 -3.10
N SER A 30 -25.41 22.69 -3.82
CA SER A 30 -24.61 23.83 -4.20
C SER A 30 -24.19 24.61 -2.95
N ALA A 31 -23.25 24.06 -2.20
CA ALA A 31 -22.44 24.83 -1.27
C ALA A 31 -21.32 25.46 -2.11
N VAL A 32 -21.58 26.66 -2.62
CA VAL A 32 -20.56 27.55 -3.18
C VAL A 32 -19.68 27.98 -2.00
N LEU A 33 -18.78 27.10 -1.57
CA LEU A 33 -17.61 27.51 -0.82
C LEU A 33 -16.78 28.33 -1.81
N GLY A 34 -16.76 29.66 -1.59
CA GLY A 34 -15.96 30.60 -2.34
C GLY A 34 -14.51 30.13 -2.35
N TRP A 35 -14.11 29.53 -3.46
CA TRP A 35 -12.73 29.19 -3.73
C TRP A 35 -11.97 30.52 -3.71
N PRO A 36 -11.01 30.73 -2.79
CA PRO A 36 -10.21 31.95 -2.80
C PRO A 36 -9.56 32.00 -4.18
N GLY A 37 -9.86 33.08 -4.91
CA GLY A 37 -9.55 33.23 -6.33
C GLY A 37 -8.16 32.73 -6.63
N ILE A 38 -8.08 31.53 -7.22
CA ILE A 38 -6.90 31.13 -7.97
C ILE A 38 -6.90 32.10 -9.14
N SER A 39 -6.15 33.19 -8.99
CA SER A 39 -5.71 34.03 -10.08
C SER A 39 -4.94 33.11 -11.02
N ARG A 40 -5.66 32.49 -11.96
CA ARG A 40 -5.05 31.69 -13.03
C ARG A 40 -4.27 32.70 -13.85
N THR A 41 -2.98 32.86 -13.55
CA THR A 41 -2.00 33.42 -14.49
C THR A 41 -1.94 32.43 -15.65
N LEU A 42 -2.92 32.54 -16.55
CA LEU A 42 -2.97 31.69 -17.73
C LEU A 42 -1.70 32.00 -18.52
N PRO A 43 -0.78 31.04 -18.70
CA PRO A 43 0.42 31.30 -19.46
C PRO A 43 0.03 31.73 -20.86
N SER A 44 0.78 32.68 -21.44
CA SER A 44 0.54 33.13 -22.81
C SER A 44 0.57 31.94 -23.76
N LEU A 45 -0.23 31.98 -24.83
CA LEU A 45 -0.28 30.91 -25.83
C LEU A 45 1.10 30.59 -26.41
N GLY A 46 2.01 31.58 -26.47
CA GLY A 46 3.41 31.39 -26.86
C GLY A 46 4.21 30.52 -25.88
N SER A 47 4.00 30.69 -24.57
CA SER A 47 4.65 29.85 -23.54
C SER A 47 4.19 28.39 -23.62
N LEU A 48 2.95 28.16 -24.06
CA LEU A 48 2.43 26.81 -24.29
C LEU A 48 3.06 26.18 -25.54
N LEU A 49 3.27 26.98 -26.59
CA LEU A 49 3.89 26.55 -27.86
C LEU A 49 5.33 26.08 -27.68
N GLU A 50 6.08 26.73 -26.79
CA GLU A 50 7.45 26.34 -26.44
C GLU A 50 7.51 25.03 -25.62
N LEU A 51 6.45 24.69 -24.89
CA LEU A 51 6.42 23.49 -24.03
C LEU A 51 6.02 22.22 -24.81
N PHE A 52 5.15 22.34 -25.82
CA PHE A 52 4.69 21.22 -26.65
C PHE A 52 5.78 20.34 -27.28
N PRO A 53 6.89 20.84 -27.85
CA PRO A 53 7.89 19.97 -28.46
C PRO A 53 8.53 19.02 -27.44
N SER A 54 8.81 19.48 -26.22
CA SER A 54 9.36 18.63 -25.16
C SER A 54 8.37 17.56 -24.71
N ILE A 55 7.09 17.93 -24.54
CA ILE A 55 6.03 17.02 -24.13
C ILE A 55 5.78 15.97 -25.21
N VAL A 56 5.62 16.37 -26.47
CA VAL A 56 5.30 15.47 -27.58
C VAL A 56 6.44 14.50 -27.88
N LEU A 57 7.71 14.93 -27.73
CA LEU A 57 8.88 14.05 -27.91
C LEU A 57 9.13 13.12 -26.73
N ALA A 58 8.70 13.48 -25.51
CA ALA A 58 8.88 12.66 -24.30
C ALA A 58 7.83 11.54 -24.13
N VAL A 59 6.84 11.43 -25.01
CA VAL A 59 5.80 10.37 -24.94
C VAL A 59 6.32 9.05 -25.52
N PRO A 60 6.01 7.89 -24.91
CA PRO A 60 6.30 6.60 -25.49
C PRO A 60 5.73 6.45 -26.90
N LYS A 61 6.61 6.25 -27.90
CA LYS A 61 6.20 6.12 -29.30
C LYS A 61 5.26 4.94 -29.57
N LYS A 62 5.39 3.86 -28.79
CA LYS A 62 4.66 2.60 -28.95
C LYS A 62 4.30 1.99 -27.59
N LYS A 63 3.16 1.30 -27.54
CA LYS A 63 2.75 0.49 -26.39
C LYS A 63 3.79 -0.61 -26.13
N THR A 64 4.12 -0.83 -24.86
CA THR A 64 5.04 -1.90 -24.46
C THR A 64 4.35 -3.27 -24.57
N SER A 65 5.07 -4.28 -25.06
CA SER A 65 4.54 -5.64 -25.15
C SER A 65 4.42 -6.28 -23.76
N HIS A 66 3.55 -7.28 -23.63
CA HIS A 66 3.35 -8.01 -22.37
C HIS A 66 4.67 -8.59 -21.83
N SER A 67 5.46 -9.25 -22.70
CA SER A 67 6.78 -9.80 -22.35
C SER A 67 7.75 -8.72 -21.83
N ARG A 68 7.89 -7.58 -22.53
CA ARG A 68 8.78 -6.48 -22.09
C ARG A 68 8.33 -5.88 -20.75
N LYS A 69 7.02 -5.76 -20.51
CA LYS A 69 6.48 -5.31 -19.22
C LYS A 69 6.82 -6.32 -18.12
N ALA A 70 6.59 -7.61 -18.37
CA ALA A 70 6.81 -8.69 -17.41
C ALA A 70 8.29 -8.82 -17.00
N MET A 71 9.21 -8.79 -17.98
CA MET A 71 10.65 -8.85 -17.71
C MET A 71 11.13 -7.67 -16.84
N ARG A 72 10.58 -6.47 -17.06
CA ARG A 72 10.91 -5.29 -16.22
C ARG A 72 10.37 -5.40 -14.79
N SER A 73 9.28 -6.14 -14.56
CA SER A 73 8.72 -6.36 -13.22
C SER A 73 9.34 -7.55 -12.48
N ALA A 74 9.97 -8.49 -13.19
CA ALA A 74 10.50 -9.72 -12.59
C ALA A 74 11.51 -9.47 -11.45
N ASN A 75 12.32 -8.41 -11.57
CA ASN A 75 13.36 -8.09 -10.59
C ASN A 75 12.83 -7.35 -9.34
N LYS A 76 11.51 -7.13 -9.24
CA LYS A 76 10.88 -6.35 -8.15
C LYS A 76 10.23 -7.24 -7.07
N GLY A 77 10.64 -8.50 -6.97
CA GLY A 77 10.13 -9.42 -5.94
C GLY A 77 10.52 -8.99 -4.52
N LEU A 78 9.69 -9.37 -3.55
CA LEU A 78 10.02 -9.19 -2.13
C LEU A 78 11.18 -10.11 -1.76
N LYS A 79 12.21 -9.57 -1.12
CA LYS A 79 13.33 -10.36 -0.63
C LYS A 79 12.98 -11.02 0.70
N ASP A 80 13.34 -12.28 0.86
CA ASP A 80 13.14 -13.00 2.11
C ASP A 80 14.02 -12.43 3.23
N LYS A 81 13.42 -12.31 4.42
CA LYS A 81 14.11 -11.83 5.61
C LYS A 81 14.76 -13.01 6.33
N GLN A 82 16.09 -13.13 6.24
CA GLN A 82 16.86 -14.17 6.93
C GLN A 82 17.27 -13.78 8.36
N ASN A 83 17.02 -12.54 8.75
CA ASN A 83 17.43 -11.99 10.03
C ASN A 83 16.36 -12.17 11.13
N ILE A 84 15.68 -13.30 11.15
CA ILE A 84 14.66 -13.65 12.16
C ILE A 84 15.31 -14.59 13.17
N THR A 85 15.25 -14.22 14.45
CA THR A 85 15.86 -14.96 15.57
C THR A 85 14.86 -15.07 16.71
N ASN A 86 15.06 -16.03 17.62
CA ASN A 86 14.18 -16.19 18.78
C ASN A 86 14.59 -15.24 19.91
N CYS A 87 13.62 -14.77 20.68
CA CYS A 87 13.86 -13.92 21.84
C CYS A 87 14.33 -14.76 23.04
N ALA A 88 15.40 -14.34 23.71
CA ALA A 88 15.91 -15.00 24.92
C ALA A 88 14.97 -14.90 26.13
N GLY A 89 14.09 -13.89 26.19
CA GLY A 89 13.15 -13.70 27.30
C GLY A 89 11.86 -14.50 27.15
N CYS A 90 11.15 -14.32 26.03
CA CYS A 90 9.82 -14.92 25.81
C CYS A 90 9.79 -16.07 24.80
N GLY A 91 10.91 -16.39 24.15
CA GLY A 91 10.97 -17.42 23.09
C GLY A 91 10.32 -17.03 21.76
N GLY A 92 9.59 -15.91 21.69
CA GLY A 92 8.92 -15.45 20.47
C GLY A 92 9.90 -15.01 19.36
N VAL A 93 9.43 -15.00 18.12
CA VAL A 93 10.21 -14.54 16.96
C VAL A 93 10.44 -13.03 17.02
N LYS A 94 11.66 -12.60 16.73
CA LYS A 94 12.06 -11.20 16.65
C LYS A 94 13.08 -10.98 15.53
N LEU A 95 13.31 -9.72 15.15
CA LEU A 95 14.40 -9.38 14.24
C LEU A 95 15.75 -9.46 14.96
N ALA A 96 16.81 -9.85 14.24
CA ALA A 96 18.19 -9.79 14.72
C ALA A 96 18.57 -8.33 15.02
N HIS A 97 19.30 -8.08 16.12
CA HIS A 97 19.69 -6.75 16.62
C HIS A 97 18.54 -5.81 17.05
N HIS A 98 17.29 -6.26 17.02
CA HIS A 98 16.16 -5.50 17.56
C HIS A 98 15.68 -6.09 18.89
N ILE A 99 15.15 -5.22 19.74
CA ILE A 99 14.43 -5.61 20.96
C ILE A 99 13.14 -6.34 20.59
N CYS A 100 12.73 -7.32 21.40
CA CYS A 100 11.48 -8.02 21.16
C CYS A 100 10.29 -7.07 21.39
N PRO A 101 9.37 -6.93 20.42
CA PRO A 101 8.22 -6.02 20.56
C PRO A 101 7.29 -6.46 21.71
N ASN A 102 7.12 -7.77 21.92
CA ASN A 102 6.28 -8.30 22.98
C ASN A 102 6.86 -7.97 24.37
N CYS A 103 8.11 -8.38 24.64
CA CYS A 103 8.79 -8.10 25.91
C CYS A 103 8.87 -6.59 26.20
N TYR A 104 9.20 -5.79 25.19
CA TYR A 104 9.22 -4.34 25.37
C TYR A 104 7.85 -3.83 25.79
N SER A 105 6.78 -4.22 25.08
CA SER A 105 5.42 -3.78 25.39
C SER A 105 4.95 -4.21 26.79
N SER A 106 5.30 -5.42 27.26
CA SER A 106 4.93 -5.90 28.59
C SER A 106 5.65 -5.12 29.69
N ILE A 107 6.95 -4.89 29.53
CA ILE A 107 7.77 -4.13 30.50
C ILE A 107 7.29 -2.68 30.58
N THR A 108 7.10 -2.03 29.43
CA THR A 108 6.61 -0.65 29.39
C THR A 108 5.23 -0.51 30.04
N ARG A 109 4.31 -1.46 29.81
CA ARG A 109 2.98 -1.46 30.45
C ARG A 109 3.09 -1.60 31.97
N GLN A 110 3.94 -2.48 32.47
CA GLN A 110 4.16 -2.66 33.91
C GLN A 110 4.74 -1.40 34.55
N TRP A 111 5.74 -0.77 33.92
CA TRP A 111 6.31 0.48 34.43
C TRP A 111 5.27 1.60 34.46
N LYS A 112 4.46 1.74 33.40
CA LYS A 112 3.36 2.71 33.37
C LYS A 112 2.30 2.43 34.43
N ALA A 113 2.01 1.17 34.75
CA ALA A 113 1.05 0.82 35.80
C ALA A 113 1.59 1.24 37.18
N LYS A 114 2.85 0.91 37.50
CA LYS A 114 3.51 1.32 38.75
C LYS A 114 3.54 2.83 38.92
N LEU A 115 3.91 3.57 37.87
CA LEU A 115 3.91 5.04 37.90
C LEU A 115 2.53 5.65 38.14
N ARG A 116 1.45 4.99 37.67
CA ARG A 116 0.07 5.42 37.94
C ARG A 116 -0.33 5.14 39.39
N GLU A 117 0.10 4.00 39.96
CA GLU A 117 -0.13 3.66 41.37
C GLU A 117 0.62 4.63 42.30
N GLU A 118 1.84 5.03 41.94
CA GLU A 118 2.66 6.00 42.66
C GLU A 118 2.17 7.46 42.51
N GLY A 119 1.17 7.71 41.66
CA GLY A 119 0.49 8.99 41.59
C GLY A 119 1.30 10.14 40.98
N LEU A 120 2.29 9.87 40.12
CA LEU A 120 3.05 10.91 39.40
C LEU A 120 2.42 11.21 38.01
N PRO A 121 1.66 12.31 37.84
CA PRO A 121 1.12 12.69 36.55
C PRO A 121 2.21 13.36 35.71
N GLY A 122 2.78 12.64 34.74
CA GLY A 122 3.78 13.25 33.86
C GLY A 122 4.39 12.34 32.80
N LEU A 123 3.62 11.48 32.14
CA LEU A 123 4.09 10.77 30.93
C LEU A 123 2.89 10.39 30.05
N SER A 124 2.39 11.40 29.33
CA SER A 124 1.54 11.26 28.13
C SER A 124 2.35 11.62 26.90
#